data_AF-A0A850IA42-F1
#
_entry.id   AF-A0A850IA42-F1
#
_cell.length_a   1.000
_cell.length_b   1.000
_cell.length_c   1.000
_cell.angle_alpha   90.00
_cell.angle_beta   90.00
_cell.angle_gamma   90.00
#
_symmetry.space_group_name_H-M   'P 1'
#
loop_
_entity.id
_entity.type
_entity.pdbx_description
1 polymer ?
#
loop_
_entity_poly.entity_id
_entity_poly.type
_entity_poly.pdbx_seq_one_letter_code
_entity_poly.pdbx_strand_id
1 'polypeptide(L)'
;MPNDDLVKRLESRLPDDFSRDLLRGAIAALAQQNVATRAQHFSVSMRDLSDHMLEQLAPDDDAIKSCPWYEQHPKLKGPTRRQRAYFASRGGLTDEFFKSVLKLDPKEFHTEIGPAFNELNKRTHLKPDTVISDPAELVNLANETISALLEILEVTEDVRNEVISRIEGHLYDDRGLHKRNYRQS
;
A
#
# COMPACT_ATOMS: atom_id res chain seq x y z
N MET A 1 -7.59 4.36 -23.30
CA MET A 1 -7.93 3.53 -22.13
C MET A 1 -6.63 3.10 -21.46
N PRO A 2 -6.63 2.86 -20.13
CA PRO A 2 -5.45 2.34 -19.46
C PRO A 2 -5.04 0.97 -20.02
N ASN A 3 -3.82 0.55 -19.73
CA ASN A 3 -3.28 -0.74 -20.12
C ASN A 3 -4.05 -1.88 -19.44
N ASP A 4 -4.61 -2.79 -20.24
CA ASP A 4 -5.46 -3.90 -19.76
C ASP A 4 -4.73 -4.86 -18.80
N ASP A 5 -3.44 -5.08 -18.99
CA ASP A 5 -2.63 -5.95 -18.12
C ASP A 5 -2.45 -5.31 -16.73
N LEU A 6 -2.23 -4.00 -16.66
CA LEU A 6 -2.19 -3.27 -15.38
C LEU A 6 -3.54 -3.34 -14.66
N VAL A 7 -4.64 -3.15 -15.40
CA VAL A 7 -5.99 -3.22 -14.83
C VAL A 7 -6.27 -4.61 -14.27
N LYS A 8 -6.01 -5.68 -15.03
CA LYS A 8 -6.22 -7.06 -14.58
C LYS A 8 -5.36 -7.41 -13.36
N ARG A 9 -4.09 -6.99 -13.35
CA ARG A 9 -3.19 -7.17 -12.21
C ARG A 9 -3.76 -6.52 -10.95
N LEU A 10 -4.17 -5.25 -11.04
CA LEU A 10 -4.76 -4.55 -9.90
C LEU A 10 -6.06 -5.23 -9.46
N GLU A 11 -6.97 -5.50 -10.39
CA GLU A 11 -8.28 -6.10 -10.14
C GLU A 11 -8.17 -7.46 -9.42
N SER A 12 -7.16 -8.27 -9.77
CA SER A 12 -6.89 -9.57 -9.12
C SER A 12 -6.48 -9.47 -7.65
N ARG A 13 -6.03 -8.29 -7.19
CA ARG A 13 -5.59 -8.04 -5.82
C ARG A 13 -6.64 -7.29 -4.99
N LEU A 14 -7.78 -6.93 -5.58
CA LEU A 14 -8.82 -6.17 -4.89
C LEU A 14 -9.59 -7.06 -3.89
N PRO A 15 -9.79 -6.59 -2.64
CA PRO A 15 -10.28 -7.44 -1.56
C PRO A 15 -11.75 -7.85 -1.71
N ASP A 16 -12.56 -7.03 -2.39
CA ASP A 16 -14.01 -7.19 -2.46
C ASP A 16 -14.61 -6.63 -3.76
N ASP A 17 -15.91 -6.87 -3.94
CA ASP A 17 -16.65 -6.40 -5.12
C ASP A 17 -16.78 -4.89 -5.17
N PHE A 18 -16.88 -4.23 -4.00
CA PHE A 18 -16.91 -2.77 -3.92
C PHE A 18 -15.64 -2.15 -4.50
N SER A 19 -14.47 -2.69 -4.18
CA SER A 19 -13.19 -2.26 -4.72
C SER A 19 -13.12 -2.45 -6.23
N ARG A 20 -13.61 -3.60 -6.74
CA ARG A 20 -13.67 -3.89 -8.18
C ARG A 20 -14.58 -2.89 -8.90
N ASP A 21 -15.73 -2.58 -8.32
CA ASP A 21 -16.68 -1.64 -8.88
C ASP A 21 -16.14 -0.20 -8.85
N LEU A 22 -15.42 0.20 -7.80
CA LEU A 22 -14.71 1.47 -7.74
C LEU A 22 -13.67 1.60 -8.88
N LEU A 23 -12.84 0.57 -9.10
CA LEU A 23 -11.85 0.58 -10.19
C LEU A 23 -12.51 0.68 -11.56
N ARG A 24 -13.52 -0.17 -11.82
CA ARG A 24 -14.26 -0.18 -13.09
C ARG A 24 -14.97 1.14 -13.34
N GLY A 25 -15.60 1.71 -12.31
CA GLY A 25 -16.26 3.01 -12.36
C GLY A 25 -15.27 4.15 -12.64
N ALA A 26 -14.10 4.14 -12.00
CA ALA A 26 -13.04 5.11 -12.24
C ALA A 26 -12.59 5.08 -13.72
N ILE A 27 -12.33 3.89 -14.26
CA ILE A 27 -11.92 3.70 -15.66
C ILE A 27 -13.04 4.14 -16.61
N ALA A 28 -14.30 3.77 -16.32
CA ALA A 28 -15.46 4.16 -17.12
C ALA A 28 -15.67 5.68 -17.14
N ALA A 29 -15.33 6.40 -16.06
CA ALA A 29 -15.39 7.85 -16.00
C ALA A 29 -14.46 8.49 -17.06
N LEU A 30 -13.25 7.96 -17.25
CA LEU A 30 -12.31 8.47 -18.26
C LEU A 30 -12.86 8.37 -19.70
N ALA A 31 -13.74 7.40 -19.97
CA ALA A 31 -14.37 7.23 -21.27
C ALA A 31 -15.45 8.29 -21.58
N GLN A 32 -15.92 9.04 -20.58
CA GLN A 32 -17.00 10.02 -20.74
C GLN A 32 -16.48 11.32 -21.39
N GLN A 33 -16.41 11.35 -22.73
CA GLN A 33 -15.83 12.47 -23.48
C GLN A 33 -16.51 13.83 -23.25
N ASN A 34 -17.79 13.83 -22.88
CA ASN A 34 -18.56 15.05 -22.62
C ASN A 34 -18.46 15.55 -21.17
N VAL A 35 -17.63 14.89 -20.34
CA VAL A 35 -17.44 15.25 -18.92
C VAL A 35 -16.05 15.84 -18.76
N ALA A 36 -15.98 17.17 -18.62
CA ALA A 36 -14.72 17.89 -18.43
C ALA A 36 -13.96 17.47 -17.15
N THR A 37 -14.69 17.01 -16.13
CA THR A 37 -14.13 16.59 -14.82
C THR A 37 -13.77 15.11 -14.74
N ARG A 38 -13.76 14.38 -15.87
CA ARG A 38 -13.52 12.93 -15.89
C ARG A 38 -12.21 12.49 -15.24
N ALA A 39 -11.15 13.30 -15.38
CA ALA A 39 -9.87 13.05 -14.73
C ALA A 39 -9.96 13.17 -13.20
N GLN A 40 -10.70 14.17 -12.70
CA GLN A 40 -10.95 14.37 -11.28
C GLN A 40 -11.79 13.23 -10.71
N HIS A 41 -12.83 12.79 -11.42
CA HIS A 41 -13.63 11.63 -11.01
C HIS A 41 -12.75 10.38 -10.88
N PHE A 42 -11.95 10.07 -11.90
CA PHE A 42 -10.99 8.97 -11.83
C PHE A 42 -10.05 9.10 -10.62
N SER A 43 -9.47 10.29 -10.42
CA SER A 43 -8.47 10.55 -9.38
C SER A 43 -9.04 10.41 -7.97
N VAL A 44 -10.26 10.91 -7.75
CA VAL A 44 -10.98 10.77 -6.48
C VAL A 44 -11.34 9.30 -6.24
N SER A 45 -11.89 8.61 -7.24
CA SER A 45 -12.21 7.18 -7.12
C SER A 45 -10.98 6.32 -6.82
N MET A 46 -9.82 6.62 -7.42
CA MET A 46 -8.57 5.92 -7.13
C MET A 46 -8.04 6.24 -5.72
N ARG A 47 -8.28 7.44 -5.20
CA ARG A 47 -7.99 7.76 -3.80
C ARG A 47 -8.83 6.91 -2.87
N ASP A 48 -10.14 6.91 -3.09
CA ASP A 48 -11.11 6.23 -2.23
C ASP A 48 -10.89 4.71 -2.29
N LEU A 49 -10.54 4.17 -3.47
CA LEU A 49 -10.08 2.79 -3.64
C LEU A 49 -8.84 2.50 -2.80
N SER A 50 -7.80 3.34 -2.89
CA SER A 50 -6.58 3.15 -2.11
C SER A 50 -6.80 3.24 -0.60
N ASP A 51 -7.69 4.14 -0.15
CA ASP A 51 -8.06 4.29 1.25
C ASP A 51 -8.76 3.00 1.75
N HIS A 52 -9.80 2.56 1.04
CA HIS A 52 -10.56 1.35 1.38
C HIS A 52 -9.67 0.10 1.39
N MET A 53 -8.82 -0.09 0.38
CA MET A 53 -7.91 -1.24 0.32
C MET A 53 -6.94 -1.28 1.50
N LEU A 54 -6.34 -0.13 1.87
CA LEU A 54 -5.40 -0.06 2.97
C LEU A 54 -6.09 -0.24 4.33
N GLU A 55 -7.35 0.18 4.45
CA GLU A 55 -8.20 -0.13 5.60
C GLU A 55 -8.47 -1.63 5.72
N GLN A 56 -8.77 -2.33 4.62
CA GLN A 56 -8.93 -3.78 4.66
C GLN A 56 -7.64 -4.52 5.05
N LEU A 57 -6.47 -4.02 4.62
CA LEU A 57 -5.17 -4.60 4.97
C LEU A 57 -4.76 -4.35 6.43
N ALA A 58 -5.22 -3.26 7.03
CA ALA A 58 -4.91 -2.89 8.41
C ALA A 58 -6.14 -2.23 9.07
N PRO A 59 -7.16 -3.04 9.45
CA PRO A 59 -8.48 -2.53 9.86
C PRO A 59 -8.53 -1.99 11.29
N ASP A 60 -7.58 -2.41 12.15
CA ASP A 60 -7.56 -2.06 13.56
C ASP A 60 -6.74 -0.78 13.80
N ASP A 61 -7.44 0.36 13.87
CA ASP A 61 -6.85 1.65 14.17
C ASP A 61 -6.15 1.69 15.53
N ASP A 62 -6.69 1.00 16.54
CA ASP A 62 -6.15 1.04 17.89
C ASP A 62 -4.86 0.20 17.99
N ALA A 63 -4.80 -0.93 17.28
CA ALA A 63 -3.56 -1.69 17.12
C ALA A 63 -2.47 -0.83 16.46
N ILE A 64 -2.80 -0.09 15.40
CA ILE A 64 -1.84 0.82 14.75
C ILE A 64 -1.39 1.93 15.71
N LYS A 65 -2.33 2.57 16.42
CA LYS A 65 -2.03 3.65 17.38
C LYS A 65 -1.20 3.19 18.56
N SER A 66 -1.26 1.90 18.92
CA SER A 66 -0.44 1.32 19.98
C SER A 66 1.02 1.06 19.57
N CYS A 67 1.34 1.17 18.28
CA CYS A 67 2.68 0.90 17.77
C CYS A 67 3.67 1.99 18.21
N PRO A 68 4.89 1.65 18.66
CA PRO A 68 5.89 2.64 19.09
C PRO A 68 6.34 3.63 18.00
N TRP A 69 6.17 3.25 16.73
CA TRP A 69 6.51 4.07 15.57
C TRP A 69 5.34 4.94 15.08
N TYR A 70 4.14 4.79 15.65
CA TYR A 70 2.97 5.55 15.23
C TYR A 70 3.12 7.03 15.61
N GLU A 71 2.67 7.90 14.70
CA GLU A 71 2.64 9.35 14.92
C GLU A 71 1.31 9.91 14.42
N GLN A 72 0.57 10.60 15.30
CA GLN A 72 -0.73 11.17 14.95
C GLN A 72 -0.57 12.30 13.93
N HIS A 73 -1.14 12.16 12.74
CA HIS A 73 -1.18 13.26 11.78
C HIS A 73 -2.12 14.37 12.28
N PRO A 74 -1.72 15.65 12.28
CA PRO A 74 -2.47 16.74 12.93
C PRO A 74 -3.84 17.03 12.31
N LYS A 75 -4.06 16.60 11.06
CA LYS A 75 -5.31 16.82 10.31
C LYS A 75 -6.23 15.60 10.23
N LEU A 76 -5.80 14.44 10.73
CA LEU A 76 -6.55 13.19 10.62
C LEU A 76 -6.91 12.69 12.02
N LYS A 77 -8.02 11.96 12.14
CA LYS A 77 -8.44 11.32 13.41
C LYS A 77 -7.83 9.92 13.62
N GLY A 78 -7.30 9.32 12.55
CA GLY A 78 -6.75 7.97 12.55
C GLY A 78 -5.44 7.89 11.77
N PRO A 79 -4.92 6.67 11.57
CA PRO A 79 -3.69 6.43 10.84
C PRO A 79 -3.77 6.94 9.39
N THR A 80 -2.64 7.41 8.89
CA THR A 80 -2.52 7.74 7.46
C THR A 80 -2.50 6.47 6.62
N ARG A 81 -2.86 6.56 5.32
CA ARG A 81 -2.67 5.47 4.34
C ARG A 81 -1.27 4.84 4.41
N ARG A 82 -0.24 5.68 4.50
CA ARG A 82 1.15 5.24 4.63
C ARG A 82 1.39 4.43 5.90
N GLN A 83 0.83 4.86 7.03
CA GLN A 83 0.93 4.12 8.29
C GLN A 83 0.14 2.81 8.26
N ARG A 84 -1.00 2.74 7.56
CA ARG A 84 -1.70 1.48 7.33
C ARG A 84 -0.85 0.50 6.52
N ALA A 85 -0.22 0.95 5.44
CA ALA A 85 0.69 0.11 4.66
C ALA A 85 1.91 -0.33 5.49
N TYR A 86 2.41 0.56 6.34
CA TYR A 86 3.47 0.27 7.30
C TYR A 86 3.05 -0.81 8.30
N PHE A 87 1.86 -0.70 8.89
CA PHE A 87 1.34 -1.74 9.76
C PHE A 87 1.09 -3.05 9.03
N ALA A 88 0.51 -3.00 7.83
CA ALA A 88 0.18 -4.17 7.05
C ALA A 88 1.43 -4.98 6.68
N SER A 89 2.56 -4.32 6.43
CA SER A 89 3.83 -4.96 6.06
C SER A 89 4.62 -5.51 7.25
N ARG A 90 4.73 -4.76 8.35
CA ARG A 90 5.62 -5.12 9.48
C ARG A 90 4.96 -5.24 10.85
N GLY A 91 3.65 -5.00 10.93
CA GLY A 91 2.92 -4.91 12.19
C GLY A 91 3.51 -3.86 13.13
N GLY A 92 3.43 -4.12 14.44
CA GLY A 92 3.96 -3.23 15.48
C GLY A 92 5.46 -3.34 15.76
N LEU A 93 6.22 -4.10 14.95
CA LEU A 93 7.65 -4.32 15.20
C LEU A 93 8.43 -3.00 15.11
N THR A 94 9.44 -2.83 15.95
CA THR A 94 10.30 -1.62 16.01
C THR A 94 11.49 -1.73 15.06
N ASP A 95 12.06 -0.58 14.69
CA ASP A 95 13.28 -0.55 13.86
C ASP A 95 14.46 -1.24 14.53
N GLU A 96 14.51 -1.19 15.87
CA GLU A 96 15.49 -1.93 16.65
C GLU A 96 15.30 -3.44 16.46
N PHE A 97 14.07 -3.96 16.56
CA PHE A 97 13.79 -5.37 16.35
C PHE A 97 14.18 -5.85 14.95
N PHE A 98 13.87 -5.06 13.92
CA PHE A 98 14.28 -5.32 12.54
C PHE A 98 15.80 -5.46 12.42
N LYS A 99 16.56 -4.52 12.99
CA LYS A 99 18.03 -4.53 12.89
C LYS A 99 18.67 -5.60 13.76
N SER A 100 18.24 -5.72 15.01
CA SER A 100 18.92 -6.53 16.02
C SER A 100 18.53 -8.00 15.93
N VAL A 101 17.26 -8.30 15.70
CA VAL A 101 16.72 -9.67 15.66
C VAL A 101 16.63 -10.17 14.22
N LEU A 102 15.91 -9.45 13.35
CA LEU A 102 15.65 -9.93 11.99
C LEU A 102 16.81 -9.73 11.01
N LYS A 103 17.81 -8.91 11.39
CA LYS A 103 18.94 -8.51 10.52
C LYS A 103 18.46 -7.92 9.18
N LEU A 104 17.41 -7.10 9.24
CA LEU A 104 16.88 -6.32 8.13
C LEU A 104 17.17 -4.84 8.36
N ASP A 105 17.43 -4.07 7.29
CA ASP A 105 17.50 -2.61 7.40
C ASP A 105 16.09 -2.02 7.24
N PRO A 106 15.50 -1.40 8.27
CA PRO A 106 14.22 -0.70 8.18
C PRO A 106 14.19 0.38 7.09
N LYS A 107 15.36 0.94 6.76
CA LYS A 107 15.46 1.99 5.75
C LYS A 107 15.14 1.49 4.35
N GLU A 108 15.46 0.25 4.01
CA GLU A 108 15.17 -0.32 2.68
C GLU A 108 13.66 -0.26 2.41
N PHE A 109 12.86 -0.69 3.39
CA PHE A 109 11.40 -0.60 3.30
C PHE A 109 10.87 0.85 3.16
N HIS A 110 11.40 1.77 3.97
CA HIS A 110 10.99 3.16 3.90
C HIS A 110 11.34 3.85 2.58
N THR A 111 12.43 3.43 1.96
CA THR A 111 12.95 4.01 0.71
C THR A 111 12.07 3.64 -0.48
N GLU A 112 11.38 2.50 -0.42
CA GLU A 112 10.54 2.01 -1.52
C GLU A 112 9.08 2.49 -1.39
N ILE A 113 8.48 2.39 -0.20
CA ILE A 113 7.05 2.69 -0.05
C ILE A 113 6.74 4.20 -0.10
N GLY A 114 7.70 5.04 0.32
CA GLY A 114 7.54 6.50 0.34
C GLY A 114 7.34 7.11 -1.06
N PRO A 115 8.24 6.85 -2.02
CA PRO A 115 8.09 7.26 -3.41
C PRO A 115 6.77 6.82 -4.05
N ALA A 116 6.37 5.55 -3.87
CA ALA A 116 5.11 5.05 -4.42
C ALA A 116 3.89 5.84 -3.92
N PHE A 117 3.84 6.16 -2.61
CA PHE A 117 2.81 7.05 -2.06
C PHE A 117 2.89 8.48 -2.60
N ASN A 118 4.09 9.02 -2.83
CA ASN A 118 4.24 10.34 -3.44
C ASN A 118 3.68 10.35 -4.87
N GLU A 119 3.96 9.33 -5.66
CA GLU A 119 3.43 9.20 -7.01
C GLU A 119 1.91 9.02 -7.02
N LEU A 120 1.37 8.17 -6.14
CA LEU A 120 -0.08 8.03 -5.99
C LEU A 120 -0.73 9.37 -5.61
N ASN A 121 -0.18 10.06 -4.60
CA ASN A 121 -0.74 11.32 -4.10
C ASN A 121 -0.77 12.43 -5.16
N LYS A 122 0.27 12.54 -5.99
CA LYS A 122 0.32 13.52 -7.10
C LYS A 122 -0.85 13.38 -8.06
N ARG A 123 -1.34 12.15 -8.24
CA ARG A 123 -2.37 11.82 -9.24
C ARG A 123 -3.76 11.74 -8.65
N THR A 124 -3.89 11.39 -7.38
CA THR A 124 -5.19 11.34 -6.70
C THR A 124 -5.65 12.68 -6.11
N HIS A 125 -4.80 13.71 -6.14
CA HIS A 125 -5.11 15.07 -5.65
C HIS A 125 -4.97 16.11 -6.75
N LEU A 126 -5.62 15.88 -7.88
CA LEU A 126 -5.71 16.90 -8.94
C LEU A 126 -6.30 18.20 -8.38
N LYS A 127 -5.69 19.33 -8.75
CA LYS A 127 -6.16 20.64 -8.31
C LYS A 127 -7.45 21.02 -9.05
N PRO A 128 -8.31 21.89 -8.49
CA PRO A 128 -9.56 22.30 -9.14
C PRO A 128 -9.40 22.90 -10.55
N ASP A 129 -8.26 23.51 -10.83
CA ASP A 129 -7.90 24.11 -12.13
C ASP A 129 -7.26 23.11 -13.11
N THR A 130 -7.04 21.86 -12.70
CA THR A 130 -6.43 20.82 -13.55
C THR A 130 -7.50 20.16 -14.43
N VAL A 131 -7.73 20.69 -15.63
CA VAL A 131 -8.59 20.04 -16.64
C VAL A 131 -7.71 19.30 -17.64
N ILE A 132 -7.84 17.97 -17.69
CA ILE A 132 -7.08 17.12 -18.62
C ILE A 132 -8.02 16.70 -19.75
N SER A 133 -7.80 17.31 -20.92
CA SER A 133 -8.60 17.05 -22.13
C SER A 133 -7.87 16.14 -23.11
N ASP A 134 -6.54 16.14 -23.09
CA ASP A 134 -5.72 15.34 -23.99
C ASP A 134 -5.88 13.83 -23.69
N PRO A 135 -6.28 13.01 -24.68
CA PRO A 135 -6.41 11.57 -24.50
C PRO A 135 -5.13 10.87 -24.04
N ALA A 136 -3.94 11.33 -24.48
CA ALA A 136 -2.69 10.70 -24.07
C ALA A 136 -2.37 11.00 -22.61
N GLU A 137 -2.55 12.24 -22.16
CA GLU A 137 -2.44 12.60 -20.74
C GLU A 137 -3.42 11.82 -19.84
N LEU A 138 -4.66 11.58 -20.28
CA LEU A 138 -5.62 10.76 -19.52
C LEU A 138 -5.16 9.29 -19.39
N VAL A 139 -4.60 8.74 -20.45
CA VAL A 139 -4.05 7.37 -20.42
C VAL A 139 -2.83 7.30 -19.50
N ASN A 140 -1.95 8.29 -19.55
CA ASN A 140 -0.78 8.36 -18.67
C ASN A 140 -1.20 8.50 -17.20
N LEU A 141 -2.13 9.41 -16.89
CA LEU A 141 -2.70 9.55 -15.55
C LEU A 141 -3.21 8.20 -15.03
N ALA A 142 -3.98 7.48 -15.84
CA ALA A 142 -4.58 6.22 -15.46
C ALA A 142 -3.52 5.13 -15.21
N ASN A 143 -2.61 4.93 -16.17
CA ASN A 143 -1.55 3.93 -16.07
C ASN A 143 -0.65 4.19 -14.87
N GLU A 144 -0.21 5.42 -14.67
CA GLU A 144 0.71 5.75 -13.59
C GLU A 144 0.04 5.67 -12.21
N THR A 145 -1.26 5.98 -12.12
CA THR A 145 -2.02 5.83 -10.86
C THR A 145 -2.21 4.36 -10.50
N ILE A 146 -2.56 3.53 -11.48
CA ILE A 146 -2.70 2.08 -11.29
C ILE A 146 -1.35 1.46 -10.91
N SER A 147 -0.27 1.83 -11.60
CA SER A 147 1.08 1.35 -11.30
C SER A 147 1.55 1.76 -9.90
N ALA A 148 1.32 3.01 -9.48
CA ALA A 148 1.71 3.47 -8.14
C ALA A 148 0.94 2.71 -7.04
N LEU A 149 -0.34 2.41 -7.25
CA LEU A 149 -1.11 1.60 -6.31
C LEU A 149 -0.62 0.15 -6.27
N LEU A 150 -0.32 -0.45 -7.43
CA LEU A 150 0.28 -1.78 -7.50
C LEU A 150 1.61 -1.86 -6.77
N GLU A 151 2.50 -0.88 -6.98
CA GLU A 151 3.80 -0.79 -6.32
C GLU A 151 3.66 -0.73 -4.79
N ILE A 152 2.72 0.05 -4.26
CA ILE A 152 2.44 0.08 -2.82
C ILE A 152 2.06 -1.32 -2.31
N LEU A 153 1.22 -2.06 -3.05
CA LEU A 153 0.77 -3.39 -2.66
C LEU A 153 1.90 -4.43 -2.75
N GLU A 154 2.73 -4.36 -3.80
CA GLU A 154 3.90 -5.22 -3.99
C GLU A 154 4.92 -5.02 -2.87
N VAL A 155 5.35 -3.78 -2.62
CA VAL A 155 6.29 -3.45 -1.55
C VAL A 155 5.73 -3.85 -0.18
N THR A 156 4.43 -3.68 0.05
CA THR A 156 3.79 -4.11 1.31
C THR A 156 3.83 -5.62 1.50
N GLU A 157 3.58 -6.39 0.44
CA GLU A 157 3.61 -7.85 0.47
C GLU A 157 5.03 -8.40 0.59
N ASP A 158 5.97 -7.86 -0.18
CA ASP A 158 7.36 -8.30 -0.18
C ASP A 158 7.99 -8.14 1.21
N VAL A 159 7.77 -6.99 1.86
CA VAL A 159 8.26 -6.77 3.23
C VAL A 159 7.57 -7.68 4.23
N ARG A 160 6.26 -7.92 4.08
CA ARG A 160 5.55 -8.87 4.95
C ARG A 160 6.15 -10.26 4.84
N ASN A 161 6.37 -10.74 3.63
CA ASN A 161 6.91 -12.07 3.38
C ASN A 161 8.34 -12.21 3.93
N GLU A 162 9.18 -11.18 3.74
CA GLU A 162 10.53 -11.17 4.30
C GLU A 162 10.52 -11.17 5.83
N VAL A 163 9.66 -10.36 6.47
CA VAL A 163 9.50 -10.34 7.93
C VAL A 163 9.07 -11.71 8.45
N ILE A 164 8.07 -12.33 7.83
CA ILE A 164 7.60 -13.68 8.22
C ILE A 164 8.73 -14.69 8.08
N SER A 165 9.42 -14.71 6.93
CA SER A 165 10.54 -15.62 6.67
C SER A 165 11.66 -15.50 7.72
N ARG A 166 12.04 -14.27 8.09
CA ARG A 166 13.07 -14.03 9.12
C ARG A 166 12.62 -14.46 10.52
N ILE A 167 11.36 -14.21 10.88
CA ILE A 167 10.80 -14.66 12.17
C ILE A 167 10.76 -16.18 12.22
N GLU A 168 10.28 -16.84 11.16
CA GLU A 168 10.25 -18.31 11.08
C GLU A 168 11.64 -18.90 11.23
N GLY A 169 12.63 -18.38 10.49
CA GLY A 169 14.03 -18.79 10.59
C GLY A 169 14.56 -18.68 12.02
N HIS A 170 14.32 -17.54 12.68
CA HIS A 170 14.73 -17.32 14.07
C HIS A 170 14.11 -18.34 15.04
N LEU A 171 12.81 -18.62 14.89
CA LEU A 171 12.10 -19.61 15.72
C LEU A 171 12.57 -21.05 15.50
N TYR A 172 13.04 -21.41 14.30
CA TYR A 172 13.61 -22.74 14.03
C TYR A 172 15.02 -22.89 14.58
N ASP A 173 15.86 -21.86 14.48
CA ASP A 173 17.22 -21.86 15.00
C ASP A 173 17.25 -21.95 16.54
N ASP A 174 16.39 -21.19 17.23
CA ASP A 174 16.27 -21.21 18.69
C ASP A 174 15.78 -22.57 19.22
N ARG A 175 14.86 -23.24 18.50
CA ARG A 175 14.43 -24.62 18.83
C ARG A 175 15.54 -25.65 18.58
N GLY A 176 16.44 -25.40 17.63
CA GLY A 176 17.64 -26.20 17.39
C GLY A 176 18.69 -26.10 18.50
N LEU A 177 18.77 -24.95 19.18
CA LEU A 177 19.64 -24.74 20.34
C LEU A 177 19.08 -25.39 21.61
N HIS A 178 17.78 -25.29 21.86
CA HIS A 178 17.15 -25.93 23.02
C HIS A 178 17.22 -27.47 22.98
N LYS A 179 17.19 -28.10 21.80
CA LYS A 179 17.34 -29.57 21.68
C LYS A 179 18.77 -30.07 21.89
N ARG A 180 19.81 -29.23 21.69
CA ARG A 180 21.20 -29.62 21.95
C ARG A 180 21.56 -29.60 23.43
N ASN A 181 20.94 -28.70 24.19
CA ASN A 181 21.19 -28.56 25.63
C ASN A 181 20.56 -29.67 26.49
N TYR A 182 19.58 -30.42 25.97
CA TYR A 182 18.98 -31.58 26.67
C TYR A 182 19.66 -32.92 26.38
N ARG A 183 20.68 -32.97 25.50
CA ARG A 183 21.43 -34.20 25.18
C ARG A 183 22.78 -34.32 25.91
N GLN A 184 23.09 -33.39 26.81
CA GLN A 184 24.33 -33.40 27.62
C GLN A 184 24.05 -33.38 29.13
N SER A 185 22.93 -33.92 29.58
CA SER A 185 22.59 -34.08 31.01
C SER A 185 22.26 -35.53 31.32
#